data_AF-A0A4Y5X1J5-F1
#
_entry.id   AF-A0A4Y5X1J5-F1
#
_cell.length_a   1.000
_cell.length_b   1.000
_cell.length_c   1.000
_cell.angle_alpha   90.00
_cell.angle_beta   90.00
_cell.angle_gamma   90.00
#
_symmetry.space_group_name_H-M   'P 1'
#
loop_
_entity.id
_entity.type
_entity.pdbx_description
1 polymer ?
#
loop_
_entity_poly.entity_id
_entity_poly.type
_entity_poly.pdbx_seq_one_letter_code
_entity_poly.pdbx_strand_id
1 'polypeptide(L)'
;DTRSAIHLTLLVAAISVPLNIVFGISAAWAIAKFEFKGKAFLTTLIDLPFSVSPVISGLVYVLLFGAQGLLGAWLKAHGIVILFAVPGIVLATIFVTFPFVARELIPLM
;
A
#
# COMPACT_ATOMS: atom_id res chain seq x y z
N ASP A 1 -24.95 2.92 11.39
CA ASP A 1 -23.52 2.76 11.76
C ASP A 1 -22.87 1.51 11.16
N THR A 2 -23.34 0.30 11.44
CA THR A 2 -22.72 -0.94 10.90
C THR A 2 -22.77 -1.05 9.36
N ARG A 3 -23.89 -0.69 8.73
CA ARG A 3 -24.06 -0.78 7.26
C ARG A 3 -23.09 0.13 6.50
N SER A 4 -22.85 1.34 7.01
CA SER A 4 -21.93 2.30 6.41
C SER A 4 -20.49 1.84 6.53
N ALA A 5 -20.11 1.26 7.68
CA ALA A 5 -18.79 0.67 7.87
C ALA A 5 -18.55 -0.50 6.91
N ILE A 6 -19.52 -1.41 6.76
CA ILE A 6 -19.44 -2.52 5.80
C ILE A 6 -19.28 -2.00 4.36
N HIS A 7 -20.07 -0.99 3.97
CA HIS A 7 -19.97 -0.41 2.63
C HIS A 7 -18.60 0.25 2.38
N LEU A 8 -18.05 0.95 3.37
CA LEU A 8 -16.72 1.53 3.29
C LEU A 8 -15.65 0.45 3.11
N THR A 9 -15.70 -0.62 3.92
CA THR A 9 -14.76 -1.73 3.81
C THR A 9 -14.85 -2.43 2.46
N LEU A 10 -16.07 -2.67 1.96
CA LEU A 10 -16.28 -3.26 0.63
C LEU A 10 -15.73 -2.36 -0.48
N LEU A 11 -15.96 -1.05 -0.40
CA LEU A 11 -15.43 -0.09 -1.37
C LEU A 11 -13.90 -0.09 -1.35
N VAL A 12 -13.28 -0.04 -0.17
CA VAL A 12 -11.83 -0.10 -0.03
C VAL A 12 -11.30 -1.41 -0.61
N ALA A 13 -11.90 -2.55 -0.27
CA ALA A 13 -11.50 -3.85 -0.79
C ALA A 13 -11.63 -3.93 -2.32
N ALA A 14 -12.72 -3.41 -2.89
CA ALA A 14 -12.96 -3.40 -4.32
C ALA A 14 -11.90 -2.61 -5.10
N ILE A 15 -11.27 -1.60 -4.48
CA ILE A 15 -10.18 -0.82 -5.08
C ILE A 15 -8.83 -1.47 -4.80
N SER A 16 -8.56 -1.86 -3.55
CA SER A 16 -7.25 -2.37 -3.13
C SER A 16 -6.94 -3.73 -3.76
N VAL A 17 -7.92 -4.62 -3.91
CA VAL A 17 -7.68 -5.98 -4.45
C VAL A 17 -7.19 -5.94 -5.89
N PRO A 18 -7.86 -5.29 -6.86
CA PRO A 18 -7.34 -5.20 -8.23
C PRO A 18 -5.96 -4.53 -8.32
N LEU A 19 -5.73 -3.48 -7.53
CA LEU A 19 -4.42 -2.80 -7.52
C LEU A 19 -3.33 -3.73 -7.00
N ASN A 20 -3.58 -4.44 -5.90
CA ASN A 20 -2.64 -5.44 -5.38
C ASN A 20 -2.36 -6.56 -6.37
N ILE A 21 -3.37 -7.02 -7.11
CA ILE A 21 -3.21 -8.04 -8.14
C ILE A 21 -2.30 -7.51 -9.26
N VAL A 22 -2.63 -6.36 -9.85
CA VAL A 22 -1.86 -5.81 -10.97
C VAL A 22 -0.41 -5.52 -10.57
N PHE A 23 -0.23 -4.77 -9.47
CA PHE A 23 1.12 -4.41 -9.03
C PHE A 23 1.87 -5.60 -8.44
N GLY A 24 1.22 -6.43 -7.63
CA GLY A 24 1.83 -7.59 -6.98
C GLY A 24 2.28 -8.65 -7.96
N ILE A 25 1.45 -8.98 -8.96
CA ILE A 25 1.84 -9.89 -10.06
C ILE A 25 3.00 -9.29 -10.86
N SER A 26 2.93 -8.00 -11.21
CA SER A 26 4.00 -7.35 -11.98
C SER A 26 5.34 -7.37 -11.24
N ALA A 27 5.32 -7.15 -9.91
CA ALA A 27 6.51 -7.17 -9.06
C ALA A 27 7.04 -8.60 -8.87
N ALA A 28 6.17 -9.57 -8.60
CA ALA A 28 6.55 -10.98 -8.48
C ALA A 28 7.18 -11.49 -9.79
N TRP A 29 6.55 -11.19 -10.93
CA TRP A 29 7.05 -11.56 -12.24
C TRP A 29 8.41 -10.93 -12.55
N ALA A 30 8.58 -9.64 -12.22
CA ALA A 30 9.85 -8.95 -12.39
C ALA A 30 10.97 -9.62 -11.57
N ILE A 31 10.69 -10.01 -10.32
CA ILE A 31 11.69 -10.62 -9.43
C ILE A 31 11.99 -12.06 -9.81
N ALA A 32 10.96 -12.87 -10.09
CA ALA A 32 11.12 -14.29 -10.39
C ALA A 32 11.83 -14.50 -11.73
N LYS A 33 11.45 -13.74 -12.76
CA LYS A 33 11.88 -14.01 -14.15
C LYS A 33 13.10 -13.22 -14.61
N PHE A 34 13.40 -12.06 -14.01
CA PHE A 34 14.51 -11.21 -14.43
C PHE A 34 15.62 -11.15 -13.38
N GLU A 35 16.87 -11.24 -13.84
CA GLU A 35 18.07 -11.00 -13.03
C GLU A 35 18.64 -9.62 -13.34
N PHE A 36 18.16 -8.59 -12.64
CA PHE A 36 18.64 -7.21 -12.77
C PHE A 36 19.38 -6.76 -11.50
N LYS A 37 20.39 -5.89 -11.64
CA LYS A 37 21.21 -5.39 -10.53
C LYS A 37 20.40 -4.75 -9.38
N GLY A 38 19.20 -4.24 -9.66
CA GLY A 38 18.29 -3.63 -8.68
C GLY A 38 17.34 -4.61 -7.98
N LYS A 39 17.41 -5.92 -8.26
CA LYS A 39 16.48 -6.93 -7.73
C LYS A 39 16.44 -6.94 -6.21
N ALA A 40 17.61 -6.91 -5.56
CA ALA A 40 17.71 -6.86 -4.10
C ALA A 40 16.98 -5.63 -3.51
N PHE A 41 17.11 -4.46 -4.14
CA PHE A 41 16.42 -3.25 -3.69
C PHE A 41 14.90 -3.40 -3.80
N LEU A 42 14.39 -3.92 -4.92
CA LEU A 42 12.96 -4.15 -5.09
C LEU A 42 12.43 -5.17 -4.07
N THR A 43 13.15 -6.27 -3.84
CA THR A 43 12.80 -7.27 -2.82
C THR A 43 12.74 -6.64 -1.43
N THR A 44 13.73 -5.81 -1.05
CA THR A 44 13.69 -5.11 0.25
C THR A 44 12.52 -4.15 0.37
N LEU A 45 12.13 -3.48 -0.71
CA LEU A 45 10.99 -2.57 -0.72
C LEU A 45 9.65 -3.32 -0.54
N ILE A 46 9.54 -4.51 -1.13
CA ILE A 46 8.40 -5.40 -0.96
C ILE A 46 8.33 -5.96 0.47
N ASP A 47 9.47 -6.32 1.07
CA ASP A 47 9.52 -6.88 2.42
C ASP A 47 9.47 -5.82 3.52
N LEU A 48 9.63 -4.54 3.18
CA LEU A 48 9.64 -3.42 4.12
C LEU A 48 8.38 -3.34 4.99
N PRO A 49 7.13 -3.46 4.47
CA PRO A 49 5.94 -3.38 5.30
C PRO A 49 5.84 -4.52 6.31
N PHE A 50 6.45 -5.69 6.07
CA PHE A 50 6.51 -6.77 7.06
C PHE A 50 7.48 -6.50 8.20
N SER A 51 8.54 -5.73 7.92
CA SER A 51 9.53 -5.36 8.93
C SER A 51 9.07 -4.22 9.82
N VAL A 52 8.03 -3.48 9.40
CA VAL A 52 7.51 -2.32 10.12
C VAL A 52 6.26 -2.71 10.90
N SER A 53 6.21 -2.35 12.19
CA SER A 53 5.00 -2.54 13.00
C SER A 53 3.80 -1.81 12.38
N PRO A 54 2.58 -2.38 12.41
CA PRO A 54 1.38 -1.71 11.93
C PRO A 54 1.16 -0.33 12.55
N VAL A 55 1.52 -0.17 13.83
CA VAL A 55 1.42 1.13 14.54
C VAL A 55 2.38 2.16 13.94
N ILE A 56 3.61 1.75 13.64
CA ILE A 56 4.62 2.62 13.02
C ILE A 56 4.18 2.97 11.59
N SER A 57 3.63 2.02 10.85
CA SER A 57 3.07 2.27 9.52
C SER A 57 1.98 3.33 9.57
N GLY A 58 1.04 3.23 10.51
CA GLY A 58 0.01 4.25 10.73
C GLY A 58 0.61 5.63 11.05
N LEU A 59 1.63 5.69 11.92
CA LEU A 59 2.33 6.93 12.24
C LEU A 59 3.03 7.54 11.02
N VAL A 60 3.69 6.73 10.19
CA VAL A 60 4.31 7.19 8.94
C VAL A 60 3.25 7.80 8.00
N TYR A 61 2.07 7.20 7.89
CA TYR A 61 0.96 7.79 7.14
C TYR A 61 0.52 9.14 7.71
N VAL A 62 0.43 9.26 9.03
CA VAL A 62 0.11 10.54 9.70
C VAL A 62 1.20 11.58 9.45
N LEU A 63 2.47 11.20 9.48
CA LEU A 63 3.60 12.11 9.26
C LEU A 63 3.74 12.52 7.79
N LEU A 64 3.39 11.67 6.84
CA LEU A 64 3.45 11.99 5.41
C LEU A 64 2.24 12.81 4.96
N PHE A 65 1.03 12.39 5.34
CA PHE A 65 -0.23 12.92 4.84
C PHE A 65 -1.00 13.79 5.84
N GLY A 66 -0.49 13.95 7.06
CA GLY A 66 -1.08 14.86 8.05
C GLY A 66 -0.91 16.33 7.69
N ALA A 67 -1.61 17.21 8.40
CA ALA A 67 -1.65 18.65 8.09
C ALA A 67 -0.28 19.35 8.11
N GLN A 68 0.70 18.80 8.85
CA GLN A 68 2.09 19.28 8.93
C GLN A 68 3.08 18.36 8.19
N GLY A 69 2.57 17.38 7.43
CA GLY A 69 3.39 16.39 6.74
C GLY A 69 4.00 16.90 5.44
N LEU A 70 5.06 16.21 4.99
CA LEU A 70 5.85 16.57 3.80
C LEU A 70 4.97 16.68 2.54
N LEU A 71 3.95 15.83 2.42
CA LEU A 71 3.00 15.81 1.31
C LEU A 71 1.65 16.47 1.69
N GLY A 72 1.33 16.57 2.98
CA GLY A 72 0.04 17.07 3.45
C GLY A 72 -0.27 18.51 3.04
N ALA A 73 0.71 19.41 3.06
CA ALA A 73 0.50 20.81 2.66
C ALA A 73 0.16 20.95 1.16
N TRP A 74 0.87 20.19 0.29
CA TRP A 74 0.63 20.18 -1.15
C TRP A 74 -0.71 19.54 -1.51
N LEU A 75 -1.05 18.42 -0.86
CA LEU A 75 -2.33 17.75 -1.07
C LEU A 75 -3.51 18.59 -0.59
N LYS A 76 -3.37 19.28 0.54
CA LYS A 76 -4.38 20.22 1.05
C LYS A 76 -4.58 21.39 0.08
N ALA A 77 -3.52 21.89 -0.55
CA ALA A 77 -3.62 22.92 -1.58
C ALA A 77 -4.39 22.44 -2.83
N HIS A 78 -4.37 21.14 -3.13
CA HIS A 78 -5.15 20.51 -4.21
C HIS A 78 -6.53 19.98 -3.76
N GLY A 79 -6.94 20.25 -2.51
CA GLY A 79 -8.22 19.78 -1.96
C GLY A 79 -8.31 18.27 -1.72
N ILE A 80 -7.20 17.54 -1.78
CA ILE A 80 -7.16 16.09 -1.58
C ILE A 80 -6.91 15.79 -0.11
N VAL A 81 -7.93 15.31 0.59
CA VAL A 81 -7.79 14.84 1.97
C VAL A 81 -7.46 13.35 1.93
N ILE A 82 -6.26 12.98 2.38
CA ILE A 82 -5.86 11.57 2.49
C ILE A 82 -6.00 11.05 3.92
N LEU A 83 -5.62 11.86 4.92
CA LEU A 83 -5.71 11.44 6.31
C LEU A 83 -7.18 11.24 6.71
N PHE A 84 -7.50 10.05 7.25
CA PHE A 84 -8.85 9.63 7.64
C PHE A 84 -9.91 9.63 6.53
N ALA A 85 -9.49 9.64 5.26
CA ALA A 85 -10.38 9.56 4.11
C ALA A 85 -10.21 8.22 3.37
N VAL A 86 -11.16 7.89 2.48
CA VAL A 86 -11.15 6.67 1.66
C VAL A 86 -9.79 6.42 0.98
N PRO A 87 -9.14 7.42 0.34
CA PRO A 87 -7.85 7.19 -0.33
C PRO A 87 -6.74 6.77 0.64
N GLY A 88 -6.72 7.32 1.85
CA GLY A 88 -5.74 6.94 2.88
C GLY A 88 -5.93 5.51 3.36
N ILE A 89 -7.18 5.08 3.54
CA ILE A 89 -7.50 3.70 3.94
C ILE A 89 -7.10 2.72 2.82
N VAL A 90 -7.38 3.06 1.57
CA VAL A 90 -6.97 2.26 0.40
C VAL A 90 -5.44 2.12 0.35
N LEU A 91 -4.71 3.23 0.46
CA LEU A 91 -3.24 3.22 0.43
C LEU A 91 -2.66 2.41 1.59
N ALA A 92 -3.13 2.62 2.81
CA ALA A 92 -2.68 1.87 3.98
C ALA A 92 -2.96 0.37 3.82
N THR A 93 -4.14 0.03 3.27
CA THR A 93 -4.50 -1.37 2.99
C THR A 93 -3.55 -1.99 1.99
N ILE A 94 -3.29 -1.32 0.85
CA ILE A 94 -2.35 -1.78 -0.17
C ILE A 94 -0.95 -1.95 0.42
N PHE A 95 -0.45 -0.97 1.18
CA PHE A 95 0.88 -1.02 1.79
C PHE A 95 1.08 -2.28 2.66
N VAL A 96 0.07 -2.66 3.44
CA VAL A 96 0.13 -3.85 4.30
C VAL A 96 -0.09 -5.15 3.52
N THR A 97 -0.95 -5.14 2.49
CA THR A 97 -1.39 -6.37 1.79
C THR A 97 -0.55 -6.72 0.57
N PHE A 98 0.09 -5.75 -0.06
CA PHE A 98 0.92 -5.92 -1.25
C PHE A 98 2.05 -6.96 -1.09
N PRO A 99 2.81 -7.00 0.03
CA PRO A 99 3.89 -7.96 0.20
C PRO A 99 3.44 -9.42 0.20
N PHE A 100 2.20 -9.70 0.64
CA PHE A 100 1.64 -11.04 0.64
C PHE A 100 1.44 -11.57 -0.79
N VAL A 101 0.93 -10.74 -1.69
CA VAL A 101 0.73 -11.12 -3.10
C VAL A 101 2.06 -11.46 -3.76
N ALA A 102 3.08 -10.63 -3.53
CA ALA A 102 4.39 -10.87 -4.10
C ALA A 102 5.02 -12.16 -3.56
N ARG A 103 5.01 -12.38 -2.24
CA ARG A 103 5.61 -13.58 -1.62
C ARG A 103 4.91 -14.88 -1.99
N GLU A 104 3.60 -14.87 -2.21
CA GLU A 104 2.86 -16.06 -2.63
C GLU A 104 3.16 -16.43 -4.08
N LEU A 105 3.38 -15.43 -4.94
CA LEU A 105 3.59 -15.64 -6.37
C LEU A 105 5.05 -15.91 -6.75
N ILE A 106 6.02 -15.31 -6.06
CA ILE A 106 7.47 -15.49 -6.34
C ILE A 106 7.89 -16.97 -6.40
N PRO A 107 7.52 -17.88 -5.46
CA PRO A 107 7.94 -19.28 -5.51
C PRO A 107 7.19 -20.12 -6.57
N LEU A 108 6.10 -19.59 -7.14
CA LEU A 108 5.28 -20.28 -8.14
C LEU A 108 5.65 -19.93 -9.59
N MET A 109 6.50 -18.91 -9.80
CA MET A 109 6.91 -18.40 -11.11
C MET A 109 8.35 -18.75 -11.44
#